data_AF-A0A2E8Y6P3-F1
#
_entry.id   AF-A0A2E8Y6P3-F1
#
_cell.length_a   1.000
_cell.length_b   1.000
_cell.length_c   1.000
_cell.angle_alpha   90.00
_cell.angle_beta   90.00
_cell.angle_gamma   90.00
#
_symmetry.space_group_name_H-M   'P 1'
#
loop_
_entity.id
_entity.type
_entity.pdbx_description
1 polymer ?
#
loop_
_entity_poly.entity_id
_entity_poly.type
_entity_poly.pdbx_seq_one_letter_code
_entity_poly.pdbx_strand_id
1 'polypeptide(L)'
;MKTIPLPQPLLVVAAALALGQAGLAQNQLLEVLKDENARGAEFWIYNDLAAARAEARRTNKPLFVTFRCVPCTACKGFDAEVAKNNQRIIRLAQEKFVAVRQVEMKGVDLSQFQFDYDLNWAAMFLNADGTVYARYGTQSAEGADAYNSIESLEKTMRRVLALHESYPANQAALAGKLGKPKPYKTALEMPGMKHRSKLAGGTARNNCVHCHNIHDAEHEQLRAAGRRNHDVLWRYPLPDNLGLRIDPGDGRVIRSVQANSPAAKAGLRPGDVLTHADNQALTSIADLQWVLHNLTNSEATVTLKATRGDRSITKQLAMKAGWKKTDISWRGSLWSIKPVLATWCAPMKEKRVKSLRLVKGVKPLEVRWINTDRPEGRNAKRAGLRKGDIIIGMEGEPLRMSSQHFNMHVKLNYKVGDKLPLTLLRDGKRIKFDWPLTDRD
;
A
#
# COMPACT_ATOMS: atom_id res chain seq x y z
N MET A 1 -52.82 36.63 -22.74
CA MET A 1 -51.69 35.67 -22.89
C MET A 1 -51.82 34.63 -21.80
N LYS A 2 -52.19 33.38 -22.13
CA LYS A 2 -52.22 32.25 -21.20
C LYS A 2 -50.84 31.62 -21.18
N THR A 3 -50.21 31.53 -20.02
CA THR A 3 -48.96 30.81 -19.81
C THR A 3 -49.22 29.31 -19.82
N ILE A 4 -48.54 28.59 -20.70
CA ILE A 4 -48.55 27.12 -20.78
C ILE A 4 -47.48 26.61 -19.80
N PRO A 5 -47.78 25.70 -18.86
CA PRO A 5 -46.77 25.12 -17.99
C PRO A 5 -45.92 24.10 -18.77
N LEU A 6 -44.59 24.16 -18.60
CA LEU A 6 -43.69 23.15 -19.13
C LEU A 6 -43.97 21.77 -18.49
N PRO A 7 -43.91 20.67 -19.25
CA PRO A 7 -44.19 19.35 -18.72
C PRO A 7 -42.98 18.84 -17.90
N GLN A 8 -43.25 18.40 -16.66
CA GLN A 8 -42.29 17.77 -15.75
C GLN A 8 -41.80 16.33 -16.05
N PRO A 9 -42.24 15.54 -17.06
CA PRO A 9 -41.85 14.14 -17.18
C PRO A 9 -40.46 13.91 -17.81
N LEU A 10 -39.89 14.88 -18.53
CA LEU A 10 -38.60 14.70 -19.23
C LEU A 10 -37.40 14.65 -18.28
N LEU A 11 -37.43 15.39 -17.16
CA LEU A 11 -36.34 15.38 -16.18
C LEU A 11 -36.28 14.07 -15.38
N VAL A 12 -37.44 13.48 -15.07
CA VAL A 12 -37.55 12.23 -14.31
C VAL A 12 -37.07 11.03 -15.14
N VAL A 13 -37.40 11.00 -16.43
CA VAL A 13 -36.97 9.92 -17.35
C VAL A 13 -35.45 9.97 -17.57
N ALA A 14 -34.87 11.14 -17.78
CA ALA A 14 -33.42 11.29 -17.96
C ALA A 14 -32.62 10.88 -16.70
N ALA A 15 -33.11 11.22 -15.50
CA ALA A 15 -32.49 10.82 -14.25
C ALA A 15 -32.58 9.30 -14.01
N ALA A 16 -33.71 8.67 -14.32
CA ALA A 16 -33.88 7.22 -14.21
C ALA A 16 -33.00 6.44 -15.19
N LEU A 17 -32.82 6.94 -16.42
CA LEU A 17 -31.91 6.37 -17.42
C LEU A 17 -30.44 6.47 -17.00
N ALA A 18 -30.01 7.61 -16.44
CA ALA A 18 -28.65 7.80 -15.96
C ALA A 18 -28.33 6.90 -14.73
N LEU A 19 -29.27 6.77 -13.80
CA LEU A 19 -29.15 5.84 -12.66
C LEU A 19 -29.11 4.37 -13.11
N GLY A 20 -29.91 4.00 -14.11
CA GLY A 20 -29.90 2.66 -14.71
C GLY A 20 -28.58 2.33 -15.41
N GLN A 21 -28.00 3.26 -16.16
CA GLN A 21 -26.70 3.06 -16.83
C GLN A 21 -25.53 2.94 -15.85
N ALA A 22 -25.52 3.73 -14.77
CA ALA A 22 -24.49 3.64 -13.73
C ALA A 22 -24.54 2.29 -12.99
N GLY A 23 -25.73 1.80 -12.63
CA GLY A 23 -25.90 0.48 -12.01
C GLY A 23 -25.48 -0.67 -12.93
N LEU A 24 -25.79 -0.59 -14.23
CA LEU A 24 -25.35 -1.57 -15.22
C LEU A 24 -23.82 -1.61 -15.38
N ALA A 25 -23.16 -0.45 -15.43
CA ALA A 25 -21.70 -0.36 -15.53
C ALA A 25 -20.99 -0.92 -14.28
N GLN A 26 -21.53 -0.67 -13.09
CA GLN A 26 -21.01 -1.23 -11.83
C GLN A 26 -21.11 -2.76 -11.80
N ASN A 27 -22.27 -3.31 -12.15
CA ASN A 27 -22.49 -4.76 -12.23
C ASN A 27 -21.57 -5.42 -13.27
N GLN A 28 -21.34 -4.76 -14.42
CA GLN A 28 -20.42 -5.25 -15.43
C GLN A 28 -18.98 -5.31 -14.92
N LEU A 29 -18.49 -4.29 -14.20
CA LEU A 29 -17.13 -4.28 -13.67
C LEU A 29 -16.92 -5.36 -12.59
N LEU A 30 -17.90 -5.54 -11.71
CA LEU A 30 -17.87 -6.58 -10.68
C LEU A 30 -17.69 -7.96 -11.30
N GLU A 31 -18.47 -8.27 -12.34
CA GLU A 31 -18.41 -9.56 -13.04
C GLU A 31 -17.11 -9.75 -13.84
N VAL A 32 -16.63 -8.69 -14.50
CA VAL A 32 -15.34 -8.73 -15.23
C VAL A 32 -14.17 -9.01 -14.28
N LEU A 33 -14.18 -8.41 -13.09
CA LEU A 33 -13.14 -8.63 -12.09
C LEU A 33 -13.35 -9.94 -11.30
N LYS A 34 -14.54 -10.53 -11.32
CA LYS A 34 -14.95 -11.66 -10.49
C LYS A 34 -14.68 -11.40 -9.01
N ASP A 35 -15.16 -10.26 -8.51
CA ASP A 35 -15.02 -9.90 -7.10
C ASP A 35 -16.07 -10.62 -6.25
N GLU A 36 -15.74 -11.86 -5.87
CA GLU A 36 -16.60 -12.70 -5.02
C GLU A 36 -16.90 -12.10 -3.64
N ASN A 37 -16.09 -11.14 -3.18
CA ASN A 37 -16.30 -10.50 -1.89
C ASN A 37 -17.35 -9.39 -1.95
N ALA A 38 -17.60 -8.82 -3.13
CA ALA A 38 -18.65 -7.83 -3.37
C ALA A 38 -20.01 -8.46 -3.72
N ARG A 39 -20.04 -9.70 -4.23
CA ARG A 39 -21.29 -10.40 -4.56
C ARG A 39 -22.19 -10.58 -3.34
N GLY A 40 -23.44 -10.15 -3.45
CA GLY A 40 -24.43 -10.21 -2.38
C GLY A 40 -24.23 -9.18 -1.24
N ALA A 41 -23.28 -8.26 -1.38
CA ALA A 41 -22.99 -7.21 -0.41
C ALA A 41 -23.43 -5.83 -0.96
N GLU A 42 -24.73 -5.65 -1.17
CA GLU A 42 -25.33 -4.51 -1.90
C GLU A 42 -25.10 -3.14 -1.24
N PHE A 43 -24.64 -3.10 0.01
CA PHE A 43 -24.35 -1.83 0.70
C PHE A 43 -23.06 -1.14 0.23
N TRP A 44 -22.22 -1.82 -0.56
CA TRP A 44 -21.03 -1.23 -1.15
C TRP A 44 -21.37 -0.47 -2.43
N ILE A 45 -21.10 0.83 -2.45
CA ILE A 45 -21.00 1.57 -3.71
C ILE A 45 -19.73 1.11 -4.43
N TYR A 46 -19.88 0.49 -5.60
CA TYR A 46 -18.78 -0.20 -6.26
C TYR A 46 -18.08 0.71 -7.28
N ASN A 47 -16.80 1.03 -7.03
CA ASN A 47 -15.94 1.82 -7.93
C ASN A 47 -16.49 3.20 -8.35
N ASP A 48 -17.37 3.81 -7.55
CA ASP A 48 -18.02 5.08 -7.87
C ASP A 48 -17.92 6.08 -6.70
N LEU A 49 -16.78 6.77 -6.63
CA LEU A 49 -16.51 7.78 -5.61
C LEU A 49 -17.40 9.03 -5.76
N ALA A 50 -17.92 9.31 -6.96
CA ALA A 50 -18.76 10.48 -7.20
C ALA A 50 -20.16 10.26 -6.63
N ALA A 51 -20.78 9.12 -6.93
CA ALA A 51 -22.06 8.72 -6.34
C ALA A 51 -21.96 8.62 -4.82
N ALA A 52 -20.88 8.03 -4.30
CA ALA A 52 -20.66 7.94 -2.86
C ALA A 52 -20.59 9.31 -2.18
N ARG A 53 -19.89 10.29 -2.78
CA ARG A 53 -19.85 11.66 -2.24
C ARG A 53 -21.22 12.33 -2.25
N ALA A 54 -22.00 12.14 -3.31
CA ALA A 54 -23.37 12.67 -3.37
C ALA A 54 -24.24 12.07 -2.26
N GLU A 55 -24.16 10.75 -2.06
CA GLU A 55 -24.89 10.05 -1.01
C GLU A 55 -24.44 10.45 0.41
N ALA A 56 -23.14 10.66 0.61
CA ALA A 56 -22.58 11.13 1.88
C ALA A 56 -23.09 12.52 2.25
N ARG A 57 -23.22 13.44 1.25
CA ARG A 57 -23.86 14.76 1.48
C ARG A 57 -25.32 14.62 1.82
N ARG A 58 -26.06 13.76 1.11
CA ARG A 58 -27.50 13.56 1.30
C ARG A 58 -27.83 12.98 2.68
N THR A 59 -27.01 12.06 3.17
CA THR A 59 -27.25 11.33 4.42
C THR A 59 -26.50 11.87 5.63
N ASN A 60 -25.62 12.85 5.43
CA ASN A 60 -24.67 13.34 6.44
C ASN A 60 -23.94 12.18 7.14
N LYS A 61 -23.40 11.26 6.35
CA LYS A 61 -22.58 10.15 6.81
C LYS A 61 -21.16 10.29 6.27
N PRO A 62 -20.12 9.91 7.04
CA PRO A 62 -18.77 9.83 6.52
C PRO A 62 -18.63 8.72 5.49
N LEU A 63 -17.71 8.91 4.55
CA LEU A 63 -17.30 7.89 3.59
C LEU A 63 -16.38 6.87 4.25
N PHE A 64 -16.58 5.58 3.96
CA PHE A 64 -15.65 4.50 4.23
C PHE A 64 -15.18 3.89 2.91
N VAL A 65 -14.04 4.34 2.41
CA VAL A 65 -13.51 3.93 1.11
C VAL A 65 -12.45 2.86 1.30
N THR A 66 -12.70 1.66 0.79
CA THR A 66 -11.71 0.56 0.74
C THR A 66 -11.03 0.52 -0.62
N PHE A 67 -9.73 0.27 -0.63
CA PHE A 67 -8.90 0.15 -1.83
C PHE A 67 -8.42 -1.29 -1.98
N ARG A 68 -8.81 -1.95 -3.07
CA ARG A 68 -8.59 -3.38 -3.26
C ARG A 68 -8.34 -3.76 -4.72
N CYS A 69 -7.18 -4.32 -5.02
CA CYS A 69 -6.96 -4.96 -6.32
C CYS A 69 -7.48 -6.41 -6.31
N VAL A 70 -8.46 -6.70 -7.16
CA VAL A 70 -8.98 -8.06 -7.40
C VAL A 70 -8.25 -8.66 -8.61
N PRO A 71 -7.67 -9.88 -8.55
CA PRO A 71 -7.72 -10.89 -7.49
C PRO A 71 -6.38 -11.04 -6.73
N CYS A 72 -6.04 -10.13 -5.82
CA CYS A 72 -4.83 -10.31 -5.00
C CYS A 72 -5.05 -11.39 -3.92
N THR A 73 -4.32 -12.50 -3.97
CA THR A 73 -4.49 -13.62 -3.01
C THR A 73 -4.03 -13.28 -1.59
N ALA A 74 -2.99 -12.45 -1.46
CA ALA A 74 -2.30 -12.17 -0.21
C ALA A 74 -3.15 -11.48 0.88
N CYS A 75 -4.32 -10.96 0.50
CA CYS A 75 -5.22 -10.19 1.37
C CYS A 75 -6.67 -10.64 1.21
N LYS A 76 -6.89 -11.80 0.57
CA LYS A 76 -8.25 -12.35 0.39
C LYS A 76 -8.95 -12.59 1.74
N GLY A 77 -8.19 -12.95 2.78
CA GLY A 77 -8.70 -13.15 4.13
C GLY A 77 -9.26 -11.88 4.76
N PHE A 78 -8.39 -10.90 5.05
CA PHE A 78 -8.81 -9.64 5.67
C PHE A 78 -9.86 -8.88 4.84
N ASP A 79 -9.69 -8.83 3.51
CA ASP A 79 -10.67 -8.21 2.61
C ASP A 79 -12.05 -8.89 2.69
N ALA A 80 -12.12 -10.22 2.77
CA ALA A 80 -13.39 -10.94 2.90
C ALA A 80 -14.06 -10.66 4.27
N GLU A 81 -13.27 -10.58 5.34
CA GLU A 81 -13.76 -10.20 6.67
C GLU A 81 -14.43 -8.83 6.65
N VAL A 82 -13.78 -7.83 6.06
CA VAL A 82 -14.34 -6.47 5.96
C VAL A 82 -15.53 -6.40 5.00
N ALA A 83 -15.44 -7.06 3.85
CA ALA A 83 -16.44 -6.92 2.80
C ALA A 83 -17.75 -7.64 3.11
N LYS A 84 -17.71 -8.85 3.69
CA LYS A 84 -18.90 -9.70 3.81
C LYS A 84 -18.96 -10.72 4.96
N ASN A 85 -17.85 -11.06 5.62
CA ASN A 85 -17.93 -12.11 6.67
C ASN A 85 -18.14 -11.54 8.08
N ASN A 86 -17.65 -10.33 8.39
CA ASN A 86 -17.68 -9.81 9.75
C ASN A 86 -18.90 -8.92 10.03
N GLN A 87 -19.89 -9.46 10.75
CA GLN A 87 -21.14 -8.76 11.04
C GLN A 87 -20.98 -7.45 11.83
N ARG A 88 -19.94 -7.32 12.67
CA ARG A 88 -19.69 -6.06 13.40
C ARG A 88 -19.32 -4.94 12.44
N ILE A 89 -18.42 -5.23 11.49
CA ILE A 89 -17.97 -4.27 10.48
C ILE A 89 -19.09 -3.97 9.48
N ILE A 90 -19.79 -4.99 8.99
CA ILE A 90 -20.90 -4.82 8.04
C ILE A 90 -21.97 -3.91 8.62
N ARG A 91 -22.43 -4.20 9.84
CA ARG A 91 -23.43 -3.37 10.52
C ARG A 91 -22.97 -1.92 10.66
N LEU A 92 -21.74 -1.72 11.12
CA LEU A 92 -21.21 -0.38 11.31
C LEU A 92 -21.10 0.36 9.97
N ALA A 93 -20.63 -0.30 8.91
CA ALA A 93 -20.52 0.27 7.57
C ALA A 93 -21.90 0.65 7.00
N GLN A 94 -22.91 -0.21 7.12
CA GLN A 94 -24.28 0.03 6.64
C GLN A 94 -24.97 1.17 7.41
N GLU A 95 -24.91 1.12 8.73
CA GLU A 95 -25.68 2.04 9.57
C GLU A 95 -25.04 3.43 9.62
N LYS A 96 -23.69 3.50 9.65
CA LYS A 96 -22.98 4.73 10.04
C LYS A 96 -22.09 5.32 8.94
N PHE A 97 -21.87 4.63 7.82
CA PHE A 97 -21.02 5.10 6.74
C PHE A 97 -21.72 5.05 5.38
N VAL A 98 -21.19 5.79 4.42
CA VAL A 98 -21.36 5.48 2.99
C VAL A 98 -20.16 4.65 2.57
N ALA A 99 -20.37 3.35 2.40
CA ALA A 99 -19.31 2.38 2.13
C ALA A 99 -18.98 2.32 0.63
N VAL A 100 -17.70 2.39 0.30
CA VAL A 100 -17.20 2.37 -1.09
C VAL A 100 -16.15 1.29 -1.25
N ARG A 101 -16.28 0.51 -2.33
CA ARG A 101 -15.30 -0.50 -2.72
C ARG A 101 -14.60 -0.04 -3.99
N GLN A 102 -13.45 0.62 -3.83
CA GLN A 102 -12.62 1.13 -4.92
C GLN A 102 -11.66 0.03 -5.39
N VAL A 103 -11.87 -0.47 -6.60
CA VAL A 103 -11.19 -1.70 -7.09
C VAL A 103 -10.09 -1.44 -8.12
N GLU A 104 -9.89 -0.18 -8.47
CA GLU A 104 -8.84 0.30 -9.37
C GLU A 104 -8.43 1.74 -9.07
N MET A 105 -7.36 2.23 -9.70
CA MET A 105 -6.83 3.58 -9.46
C MET A 105 -7.01 4.57 -10.62
N LYS A 106 -7.62 4.20 -11.75
CA LYS A 106 -7.68 5.07 -12.95
C LYS A 106 -8.28 6.44 -12.65
N GLY A 107 -9.46 6.46 -12.02
CA GLY A 107 -10.21 7.69 -11.69
C GLY A 107 -9.98 8.21 -10.26
N VAL A 108 -9.03 7.62 -9.52
CA VAL A 108 -8.77 8.02 -8.13
C VAL A 108 -7.96 9.32 -8.13
N ASP A 109 -8.45 10.31 -7.39
CA ASP A 109 -7.73 11.56 -7.15
C ASP A 109 -6.53 11.31 -6.22
N LEU A 110 -5.33 11.33 -6.79
CA LEU A 110 -4.07 11.05 -6.10
C LEU A 110 -3.67 12.16 -5.11
N SER A 111 -4.26 13.35 -5.20
CA SER A 111 -4.08 14.41 -4.21
C SER A 111 -4.95 14.17 -2.98
N GLN A 112 -6.15 13.64 -3.17
CA GLN A 112 -7.07 13.28 -2.08
C GLN A 112 -6.66 12.00 -1.36
N PHE A 113 -6.42 10.92 -2.12
CA PHE A 113 -6.28 9.56 -1.59
C PHE A 113 -4.81 9.18 -1.42
N GLN A 114 -4.11 9.87 -0.53
CA GLN A 114 -2.70 9.61 -0.26
C GLN A 114 -2.54 8.56 0.84
N PHE A 115 -2.18 7.33 0.46
CA PHE A 115 -1.77 6.26 1.35
C PHE A 115 -0.58 5.52 0.73
N ASP A 116 -0.07 4.49 1.41
CA ASP A 116 0.98 3.66 0.84
C ASP A 116 0.42 2.78 -0.27
N TYR A 117 0.78 3.08 -1.52
CA TYR A 117 0.17 2.41 -2.67
C TYR A 117 0.74 1.00 -2.90
N ASP A 118 1.77 0.58 -2.18
CA ASP A 118 2.23 -0.81 -2.17
C ASP A 118 1.37 -1.71 -1.26
N LEU A 119 0.43 -1.13 -0.52
CA LEU A 119 -0.41 -1.91 0.36
C LEU A 119 -1.31 -2.88 -0.40
N ASN A 120 -1.41 -4.04 0.20
CA ASN A 120 -2.25 -5.14 -0.21
C ASN A 120 -3.75 -4.85 -0.01
N TRP A 121 -4.06 -4.03 1.00
CA TRP A 121 -5.39 -3.53 1.31
C TRP A 121 -5.24 -2.21 2.07
N ALA A 122 -6.08 -1.22 1.78
CA ALA A 122 -6.11 0.05 2.51
C ALA A 122 -7.55 0.57 2.63
N ALA A 123 -7.77 1.47 3.57
CA ALA A 123 -8.98 2.25 3.66
C ALA A 123 -8.70 3.71 3.99
N MET A 124 -9.59 4.58 3.53
CA MET A 124 -9.62 5.98 3.92
C MET A 124 -11.03 6.39 4.32
N PHE A 125 -11.11 7.27 5.31
CA PHE A 125 -12.36 7.81 5.81
C PHE A 125 -12.39 9.31 5.60
N LEU A 126 -13.49 9.82 5.06
CA LEU A 126 -13.58 11.21 4.64
C LEU A 126 -14.97 11.80 4.93
N ASN A 127 -15.02 13.11 5.14
CA ASN A 127 -16.26 13.86 4.97
C ASN A 127 -16.60 13.96 3.48
N ALA A 128 -17.86 14.22 3.17
CA ALA A 128 -18.35 14.37 1.81
C ALA A 128 -17.71 15.56 1.04
N ASP A 129 -17.21 16.57 1.76
CA ASP A 129 -16.44 17.69 1.19
C ASP A 129 -14.98 17.36 0.84
N GLY A 130 -14.48 16.17 1.23
CA GLY A 130 -13.10 15.74 1.00
C GLY A 130 -12.16 15.90 2.19
N THR A 131 -12.63 16.44 3.32
CA THR A 131 -11.85 16.43 4.57
C THR A 131 -11.52 15.00 4.98
N VAL A 132 -10.23 14.69 5.16
CA VAL A 132 -9.79 13.35 5.56
C VAL A 132 -9.94 13.18 7.07
N TYR A 133 -10.69 12.18 7.51
CA TYR A 133 -10.77 11.79 8.92
C TYR A 133 -9.69 10.79 9.31
N ALA A 134 -9.37 9.83 8.45
CA ALA A 134 -8.46 8.74 8.78
C ALA A 134 -7.92 8.03 7.54
N ARG A 135 -6.73 7.45 7.71
CA ARG A 135 -6.19 6.36 6.89
C ARG A 135 -6.21 5.08 7.72
N TYR A 136 -6.31 3.93 7.08
CA TYR A 136 -6.22 2.64 7.75
C TYR A 136 -5.68 1.59 6.77
N GLY A 137 -5.08 0.54 7.31
CA GLY A 137 -4.32 -0.44 6.53
C GLY A 137 -2.83 -0.13 6.54
N THR A 138 -2.02 -1.09 6.99
CA THR A 138 -0.57 -1.05 6.78
C THR A 138 0.03 -2.45 6.80
N GLN A 139 1.29 -2.55 6.39
CA GLN A 139 2.00 -3.80 6.16
C GLN A 139 3.45 -3.69 6.63
N SER A 140 4.06 -4.82 6.99
CA SER A 140 5.49 -4.95 7.22
C SER A 140 6.04 -6.21 6.55
N ALA A 141 7.33 -6.47 6.73
CA ALA A 141 7.96 -7.71 6.31
C ALA A 141 7.44 -8.96 7.06
N GLU A 142 6.77 -8.78 8.20
CA GLU A 142 6.13 -9.88 8.96
C GLU A 142 4.88 -10.40 8.24
N GLY A 143 4.22 -9.58 7.43
CA GLY A 143 3.08 -10.00 6.62
C GLY A 143 2.13 -8.86 6.23
N ALA A 144 1.26 -9.15 5.26
CA ALA A 144 0.26 -8.23 4.72
C ALA A 144 -0.71 -7.68 5.77
N ASP A 145 -1.02 -8.50 6.78
CA ASP A 145 -1.98 -8.18 7.83
C ASP A 145 -1.33 -7.90 9.19
N ALA A 146 -0.01 -7.64 9.22
CA ALA A 146 0.74 -7.44 10.47
C ALA A 146 0.15 -6.36 11.40
N TYR A 147 -0.58 -5.39 10.83
CA TYR A 147 -1.26 -4.32 11.55
C TYR A 147 -2.74 -4.17 11.15
N ASN A 148 -3.30 -5.15 10.44
CA ASN A 148 -4.69 -5.14 10.01
C ASN A 148 -5.47 -6.16 10.85
N SER A 149 -6.44 -5.69 11.62
CA SER A 149 -7.32 -6.55 12.41
C SER A 149 -8.73 -5.97 12.42
N ILE A 150 -9.72 -6.83 12.60
CA ILE A 150 -11.11 -6.37 12.69
C ILE A 150 -11.31 -5.46 13.90
N GLU A 151 -10.64 -5.79 15.01
CA GLU A 151 -10.66 -5.02 16.25
C GLU A 151 -10.13 -3.60 16.04
N SER A 152 -8.97 -3.44 15.37
CA SER A 152 -8.40 -2.11 15.16
C SER A 152 -9.12 -1.32 14.07
N LEU A 153 -9.70 -1.99 13.06
CA LEU A 153 -10.57 -1.33 12.08
C LEU A 153 -11.83 -0.79 12.76
N GLU A 154 -12.54 -1.60 13.57
CA GLU A 154 -13.74 -1.17 14.28
C GLU A 154 -13.45 0.03 15.19
N LYS A 155 -12.34 -0.01 15.94
CA LYS A 155 -11.90 1.11 16.78
C LYS A 155 -11.60 2.37 15.94
N THR A 156 -10.94 2.22 14.79
CA THR A 156 -10.71 3.32 13.84
C THR A 156 -12.03 3.91 13.37
N MET A 157 -12.98 3.07 12.94
CA MET A 157 -14.31 3.51 12.49
C MET A 157 -15.05 4.30 13.59
N ARG A 158 -15.03 3.83 14.83
CA ARG A 158 -15.64 4.55 15.96
C ARG A 158 -14.99 5.90 16.24
N ARG A 159 -13.65 5.99 16.14
CA ARG A 159 -12.91 7.27 16.27
C ARG A 159 -13.27 8.24 15.14
N VAL A 160 -13.46 7.72 13.93
CA VAL A 160 -13.92 8.52 12.79
C VAL A 160 -15.33 9.07 13.03
N LEU A 161 -16.25 8.25 13.55
CA LEU A 161 -17.61 8.72 13.87
C LEU A 161 -17.60 9.84 14.91
N ALA A 162 -16.75 9.75 15.95
CA ALA A 162 -16.59 10.83 16.92
C ALA A 162 -16.04 12.12 16.29
N LEU A 163 -15.09 12.01 15.35
CA LEU A 163 -14.62 13.17 14.58
C LEU A 163 -15.72 13.75 13.68
N HIS A 164 -16.56 12.89 13.09
CA HIS A 164 -17.65 13.33 12.21
C HIS A 164 -18.78 14.02 12.99
N GLU A 165 -19.12 13.52 14.17
CA GLU A 165 -20.12 14.14 15.07
C GLU A 165 -19.73 15.57 15.47
N SER A 166 -18.42 15.83 15.63
CA SER A 166 -17.90 17.16 15.93
C SER A 166 -17.71 18.06 14.70
N TYR A 167 -18.10 17.61 13.51
CA TYR A 167 -17.91 18.36 12.26
C TYR A 167 -19.10 19.31 12.01
N PRO A 168 -18.88 20.56 11.54
CA PRO A 168 -17.62 21.15 11.06
C PRO A 168 -16.75 21.84 12.11
N ALA A 169 -17.13 21.83 13.40
CA ALA A 169 -16.40 22.57 14.44
C ALA A 169 -14.92 22.15 14.58
N ASN A 170 -14.58 20.91 14.24
CA ASN A 170 -13.20 20.40 14.25
C ASN A 170 -12.49 20.44 12.87
N GLN A 171 -13.08 21.02 11.82
CA GLN A 171 -12.53 21.00 10.46
C GLN A 171 -11.08 21.54 10.39
N ALA A 172 -10.81 22.65 11.08
CA ALA A 172 -9.48 23.25 11.11
C ALA A 172 -8.40 22.30 11.68
N ALA A 173 -8.75 21.47 12.66
CA ALA A 173 -7.85 20.48 13.25
C ALA A 173 -7.57 19.28 12.31
N LEU A 174 -8.40 19.10 11.28
CA LEU A 174 -8.27 18.04 10.28
C LEU A 174 -7.60 18.50 8.99
N ALA A 175 -7.41 19.81 8.79
CA ALA A 175 -6.82 20.36 7.57
C ALA A 175 -5.44 19.75 7.26
N GLY A 176 -4.64 19.47 8.29
CA GLY A 176 -3.32 18.85 8.16
C GLY A 176 -3.35 17.41 7.65
N LYS A 177 -4.52 16.72 7.65
CA LYS A 177 -4.63 15.35 7.15
C LYS A 177 -4.66 15.26 5.62
N LEU A 178 -4.93 16.35 4.93
CA LEU A 178 -4.82 16.41 3.46
C LEU A 178 -3.39 16.79 3.09
N GLY A 179 -2.78 16.02 2.19
CA GLY A 179 -1.41 16.27 1.75
C GLY A 179 -1.32 17.44 0.77
N LYS A 180 -0.08 17.83 0.47
CA LYS A 180 0.16 18.73 -0.66
C LYS A 180 -0.43 18.11 -1.93
N PRO A 181 -1.05 18.92 -2.80
CA PRO A 181 -1.53 18.44 -4.10
C PRO A 181 -0.40 17.76 -4.87
N LYS A 182 -0.74 16.66 -5.54
CA LYS A 182 0.18 15.98 -6.45
C LYS A 182 0.24 16.75 -7.78
N PRO A 183 1.37 16.69 -8.52
CA PRO A 183 1.49 17.36 -9.83
C PRO A 183 0.54 16.84 -10.91
N TYR A 184 -0.10 15.70 -10.65
CA TYR A 184 -1.07 15.02 -11.49
C TYR A 184 -2.25 14.62 -10.61
N LYS A 185 -3.46 14.68 -11.17
CA LYS A 185 -4.68 14.32 -10.46
C LYS A 185 -4.92 12.81 -10.49
N THR A 186 -4.70 12.19 -11.64
CA THR A 186 -5.03 10.77 -11.87
C THR A 186 -3.81 9.95 -12.27
N ALA A 187 -3.94 8.62 -12.17
CA ALA A 187 -2.88 7.69 -12.56
C ALA A 187 -2.51 7.80 -14.05
N LEU A 188 -3.48 8.10 -14.91
CA LEU A 188 -3.27 8.21 -16.36
C LEU A 188 -2.53 9.49 -16.76
N GLU A 189 -2.54 10.52 -15.92
CA GLU A 189 -1.79 11.76 -16.14
C GLU A 189 -0.31 11.62 -15.78
N MET A 190 0.08 10.60 -15.01
CA MET A 190 1.45 10.42 -14.55
C MET A 190 2.41 10.17 -15.73
N PRO A 191 3.50 10.97 -15.88
CA PRO A 191 4.45 10.79 -16.98
C PRO A 191 5.13 9.42 -17.00
N GLY A 192 5.37 8.82 -15.83
CA GLY A 192 5.97 7.49 -15.71
C GLY A 192 5.00 6.32 -15.84
N MET A 193 3.70 6.57 -16.05
CA MET A 193 2.74 5.49 -16.24
C MET A 193 2.96 4.84 -17.61
N LYS A 194 3.23 3.53 -17.63
CA LYS A 194 3.46 2.79 -18.86
C LYS A 194 2.14 2.35 -19.49
N HIS A 195 2.13 2.17 -20.81
CA HIS A 195 0.98 1.66 -21.56
C HIS A 195 -0.32 2.45 -21.35
N ARG A 196 -0.24 3.78 -21.16
CA ARG A 196 -1.40 4.66 -20.89
C ARG A 196 -2.56 4.47 -21.87
N SER A 197 -2.27 4.37 -23.17
CA SER A 197 -3.30 4.15 -24.19
C SER A 197 -4.09 2.84 -23.99
N LYS A 198 -3.43 1.78 -23.53
CA LYS A 198 -4.09 0.51 -23.18
C LYS A 198 -4.93 0.64 -21.90
N LEU A 199 -4.46 1.43 -20.93
CA LEU A 199 -5.12 1.64 -19.64
C LEU A 199 -6.32 2.59 -19.73
N ALA A 200 -6.38 3.47 -20.73
CA ALA A 200 -7.43 4.49 -20.86
C ALA A 200 -8.83 3.94 -21.19
N GLY A 201 -8.94 2.72 -21.71
CA GLY A 201 -10.23 2.09 -21.98
C GLY A 201 -11.00 1.67 -20.72
N GLY A 202 -12.25 1.25 -20.90
CA GLY A 202 -13.08 0.66 -19.84
C GLY A 202 -12.36 -0.47 -19.11
N THR A 203 -12.57 -0.57 -17.80
CA THR A 203 -11.76 -1.45 -16.95
C THR A 203 -12.07 -2.92 -17.13
N ALA A 204 -11.01 -3.67 -17.39
CA ALA A 204 -10.95 -5.11 -17.55
C ALA A 204 -9.70 -5.67 -16.87
N ARG A 205 -9.66 -6.99 -16.68
CA ARG A 205 -8.56 -7.67 -15.97
C ARG A 205 -7.17 -7.40 -16.55
N ASN A 206 -7.06 -7.09 -17.83
CA ASN A 206 -5.79 -6.89 -18.53
C ASN A 206 -5.39 -5.41 -18.69
N ASN A 207 -6.20 -4.47 -18.19
CA ASN A 207 -5.97 -3.02 -18.32
C ASN A 207 -6.35 -2.22 -17.05
N CYS A 208 -6.54 -2.89 -15.91
CA CYS A 208 -6.74 -2.25 -14.61
C CYS A 208 -5.46 -1.53 -14.15
N VAL A 209 -5.61 -0.39 -13.48
CA VAL A 209 -4.49 0.27 -12.79
C VAL A 209 -4.51 -0.16 -11.33
N HIS A 210 -3.48 -0.90 -10.93
CA HIS A 210 -3.29 -1.36 -9.57
C HIS A 210 -2.68 -0.26 -8.69
N CYS A 211 -2.90 -0.31 -7.37
CA CYS A 211 -2.34 0.67 -6.43
C CYS A 211 -0.82 0.83 -6.60
N HIS A 212 -0.06 -0.28 -6.58
CA HIS A 212 1.40 -0.21 -6.68
C HIS A 212 1.89 0.39 -8.01
N ASN A 213 1.06 0.44 -9.07
CA ASN A 213 1.44 1.08 -10.32
C ASN A 213 1.66 2.59 -10.18
N ILE A 214 1.08 3.23 -9.16
CA ILE A 214 1.39 4.62 -8.83
C ILE A 214 2.86 4.74 -8.42
N HIS A 215 3.31 3.86 -7.53
CA HIS A 215 4.71 3.83 -7.11
C HIS A 215 5.64 3.41 -8.24
N ASP A 216 5.25 2.47 -9.10
CA ASP A 216 5.99 2.11 -10.32
C ASP A 216 6.18 3.33 -11.25
N ALA A 217 5.12 4.11 -11.48
CA ALA A 217 5.16 5.29 -12.33
C ALA A 217 6.02 6.42 -11.71
N GLU A 218 5.97 6.61 -10.39
CA GLU A 218 6.87 7.55 -9.69
C GLU A 218 8.34 7.14 -9.86
N HIS A 219 8.66 5.84 -9.74
CA HIS A 219 10.02 5.34 -9.94
C HIS A 219 10.48 5.51 -11.40
N GLU A 220 9.60 5.24 -12.36
CA GLU A 220 9.86 5.43 -13.78
C GLU A 220 10.18 6.90 -14.09
N GLN A 221 9.37 7.83 -13.57
CA GLN A 221 9.58 9.27 -13.78
C GLN A 221 10.91 9.75 -13.18
N LEU A 222 11.26 9.30 -11.98
CA LEU A 222 12.54 9.62 -11.37
C LEU A 222 13.72 9.08 -12.18
N ARG A 223 13.60 7.84 -12.69
CA ARG A 223 14.62 7.25 -13.55
C ARG A 223 14.77 8.02 -14.86
N ALA A 224 13.66 8.40 -15.51
CA ALA A 224 13.68 9.18 -16.74
C ALA A 224 14.33 10.56 -16.53
N ALA A 225 14.19 11.14 -15.33
CA ALA A 225 14.85 12.38 -14.93
C ALA A 225 16.33 12.19 -14.51
N GLY A 226 16.91 10.98 -14.65
CA GLY A 226 18.29 10.68 -14.24
C GLY A 226 18.50 10.67 -12.72
N ARG A 227 17.44 10.77 -11.91
CA ARG A 227 17.52 10.85 -10.45
C ARG A 227 17.57 9.45 -9.86
N ARG A 228 18.74 9.05 -9.36
CA ARG A 228 18.88 7.90 -8.45
C ARG A 228 18.94 8.40 -7.02
N ASN A 229 17.85 8.20 -6.27
CA ASN A 229 17.88 8.41 -4.83
C ASN A 229 17.11 7.27 -4.14
N HIS A 230 17.80 6.45 -3.34
CA HIS A 230 17.16 5.40 -2.55
C HIS A 230 16.22 5.96 -1.47
N ASP A 231 16.32 7.24 -1.13
CA ASP A 231 15.39 7.88 -0.19
C ASP A 231 13.94 7.78 -0.62
N VAL A 232 13.69 7.76 -1.93
CA VAL A 232 12.33 7.66 -2.48
C VAL A 232 11.70 6.28 -2.25
N LEU A 233 12.50 5.29 -1.84
CA LEU A 233 12.05 3.93 -1.52
C LEU A 233 11.53 3.83 -0.08
N TRP A 234 12.00 4.71 0.80
CA TRP A 234 11.62 4.75 2.21
C TRP A 234 10.31 5.51 2.40
N ARG A 235 9.23 4.96 1.85
CA ARG A 235 7.88 5.50 1.93
C ARG A 235 7.18 4.97 3.18
N TYR A 236 6.32 5.80 3.78
CA TYR A 236 5.47 5.43 4.92
C TYR A 236 6.20 4.61 6.00
N PRO A 237 7.31 5.13 6.56
CA PRO A 237 8.12 4.36 7.51
C PRO A 237 7.28 3.96 8.72
N LEU A 238 7.47 2.74 9.20
CA LEU A 238 6.79 2.25 10.39
C LEU A 238 7.21 3.06 11.63
N PRO A 239 6.34 3.20 12.64
CA PRO A 239 6.68 3.82 13.92
C PRO A 239 7.89 3.15 14.62
N ASP A 240 8.19 1.90 14.26
CA ASP A 240 9.40 1.16 14.60
C ASP A 240 10.67 1.97 14.41
N ASN A 241 10.73 2.82 13.37
CA ASN A 241 11.87 3.68 13.08
C ASN A 241 12.09 4.77 14.15
N LEU A 242 11.06 5.09 14.92
CA LEU A 242 11.14 5.94 16.10
C LEU A 242 11.42 5.14 17.38
N GLY A 243 11.44 3.81 17.28
CA GLY A 243 11.48 2.88 18.39
C GLY A 243 10.12 2.55 18.99
N LEU A 244 9.01 2.78 18.27
CA LEU A 244 7.66 2.52 18.76
C LEU A 244 7.08 1.27 18.11
N ARG A 245 6.75 0.25 18.91
CA ARG A 245 5.86 -0.83 18.47
C ARG A 245 4.45 -0.47 18.90
N ILE A 246 3.58 -0.22 17.92
CA ILE A 246 2.16 0.07 18.16
C ILE A 246 1.39 -1.24 18.23
N ASP A 247 0.42 -1.32 19.13
CA ASP A 247 -0.49 -2.46 19.25
C ASP A 247 -1.35 -2.59 17.98
N PRO A 248 -1.23 -3.68 17.20
CA PRO A 248 -2.02 -3.89 15.97
C PRO A 248 -3.52 -4.09 16.24
N GLY A 249 -3.93 -4.40 17.47
CA GLY A 249 -5.33 -4.50 17.89
C GLY A 249 -5.98 -3.17 18.28
N ASP A 250 -5.20 -2.09 18.35
CA ASP A 250 -5.70 -0.75 18.67
C ASP A 250 -5.31 0.31 17.63
N GLY A 251 -4.07 0.29 17.16
CA GLY A 251 -3.53 1.24 16.19
C GLY A 251 -3.04 2.56 16.78
N ARG A 252 -3.18 2.81 18.10
CA ARG A 252 -2.65 4.01 18.76
C ARG A 252 -1.90 3.74 20.07
N VAL A 253 -2.18 2.62 20.72
CA VAL A 253 -1.52 2.22 21.97
C VAL A 253 -0.09 1.80 21.68
N ILE A 254 0.87 2.36 22.41
CA ILE A 254 2.27 1.91 22.38
C ILE A 254 2.36 0.58 23.14
N ARG A 255 2.68 -0.49 22.43
CA ARG A 255 2.91 -1.83 23.01
C ARG A 255 4.30 -1.95 23.63
N SER A 256 5.32 -1.44 22.94
CA SER A 256 6.68 -1.42 23.47
C SER A 256 7.50 -0.26 22.88
N VAL A 257 8.53 0.14 23.64
CA VAL A 257 9.48 1.17 23.23
C VAL A 257 10.87 0.55 23.19
N GLN A 258 11.55 0.65 22.04
CA GLN A 258 12.90 0.14 21.88
C GLN A 258 13.89 0.98 22.71
N ALA A 259 14.77 0.32 23.47
CA ALA A 259 15.83 0.99 24.22
C ALA A 259 16.72 1.86 23.31
N ASN A 260 17.20 2.99 23.83
CA ASN A 260 18.09 3.94 23.13
C ASN A 260 17.51 4.60 21.86
N SER A 261 16.23 4.40 21.55
CA SER A 261 15.53 5.01 20.41
C SER A 261 15.14 6.49 20.66
N PRO A 262 14.75 7.23 19.60
CA PRO A 262 14.15 8.56 19.75
C PRO A 262 12.96 8.59 20.72
N ALA A 263 12.06 7.61 20.64
CA ALA A 263 10.91 7.51 21.53
C ALA A 263 11.30 7.26 23.00
N ALA A 264 12.28 6.39 23.24
CA ALA A 264 12.79 6.14 24.59
C ALA A 264 13.42 7.40 25.19
N LYS A 265 14.23 8.13 24.41
CA LYS A 265 14.86 9.39 24.84
C LYS A 265 13.83 10.47 25.15
N ALA A 266 12.73 10.51 24.40
CA ALA A 266 11.62 11.42 24.68
C ALA A 266 10.80 10.99 25.93
N GLY A 267 10.99 9.76 26.42
CA GLY A 267 10.30 9.24 27.61
C GLY A 267 8.88 8.75 27.34
N LEU A 268 8.58 8.33 26.10
CA LEU A 268 7.40 7.53 25.79
C LEU A 268 7.52 6.15 26.43
N ARG A 269 6.38 5.55 26.78
CA ARG A 269 6.31 4.28 27.51
C ARG A 269 5.23 3.36 26.92
N PRO A 270 5.34 2.04 27.13
CA PRO A 270 4.22 1.12 26.92
C PRO A 270 2.96 1.62 27.64
N GLY A 271 1.80 1.50 26.99
CA GLY A 271 0.51 1.96 27.49
C GLY A 271 0.18 3.42 27.17
N ASP A 272 1.14 4.23 26.72
CA ASP A 272 0.84 5.56 26.20
C ASP A 272 -0.04 5.44 24.94
N VAL A 273 -1.11 6.24 24.86
CA VAL A 273 -2.03 6.24 23.71
C VAL A 273 -1.77 7.46 22.85
N LEU A 274 -1.25 7.27 21.64
CA LEU A 274 -0.98 8.36 20.72
C LEU A 274 -2.29 9.02 20.26
N THR A 275 -2.37 10.34 20.37
CA THR A 275 -3.54 11.12 19.97
C THR A 275 -3.26 12.04 18.80
N HIS A 276 -2.04 12.59 18.70
CA HIS A 276 -1.65 13.46 17.58
C HIS A 276 -0.19 13.27 17.18
N ALA A 277 0.13 13.56 15.91
CA ALA A 277 1.49 13.77 15.42
C ALA A 277 1.53 15.03 14.55
N ASP A 278 2.44 15.97 14.85
CA ASP A 278 2.56 17.28 14.18
C ASP A 278 1.21 17.95 13.92
N ASN A 279 0.42 18.09 15.00
CA ASN A 279 -0.92 18.69 15.04
C ASN A 279 -2.02 17.92 14.28
N GLN A 280 -1.75 16.73 13.77
CA GLN A 280 -2.77 15.90 13.12
C GLN A 280 -3.30 14.86 14.09
N ALA A 281 -4.63 14.76 14.19
CA ALA A 281 -5.28 13.73 14.99
C ALA A 281 -4.93 12.32 14.48
N LEU A 282 -4.63 11.39 15.37
CA LEU A 282 -4.34 10.00 15.04
C LEU A 282 -5.56 9.12 15.36
N THR A 283 -6.05 8.43 14.34
CA THR A 283 -7.10 7.42 14.50
C THR A 283 -6.56 6.00 14.37
N SER A 284 -5.44 5.84 13.65
CA SER A 284 -4.76 4.58 13.37
C SER A 284 -3.25 4.75 13.22
N ILE A 285 -2.54 3.63 13.07
CA ILE A 285 -1.11 3.60 12.75
C ILE A 285 -0.81 4.21 11.37
N ALA A 286 -1.72 4.08 10.41
CA ALA A 286 -1.54 4.59 9.06
C ALA A 286 -1.57 6.12 9.00
N ASP A 287 -2.31 6.78 9.90
CA ASP A 287 -2.22 8.23 10.08
C ASP A 287 -0.81 8.64 10.54
N LEU A 288 -0.23 7.91 11.51
CA LEU A 288 1.12 8.20 11.99
C LEU A 288 2.15 7.98 10.87
N GLN A 289 2.07 6.87 10.14
CA GLN A 289 2.95 6.64 8.99
C GLN A 289 2.82 7.72 7.92
N TRP A 290 1.63 8.26 7.72
CA TRP A 290 1.41 9.36 6.79
C TRP A 290 2.12 10.64 7.25
N VAL A 291 2.04 10.99 8.53
CA VAL A 291 2.82 12.11 9.09
C VAL A 291 4.31 11.88 8.89
N LEU A 292 4.81 10.70 9.28
CA LEU A 292 6.22 10.33 9.14
C LEU A 292 6.69 10.29 7.67
N HIS A 293 5.81 9.91 6.73
CA HIS A 293 6.11 9.93 5.31
C HIS A 293 6.40 11.33 4.79
N ASN A 294 5.71 12.35 5.31
CA ASN A 294 5.82 13.74 4.85
C ASN A 294 7.03 14.50 5.44
N LEU A 295 7.69 13.94 6.46
CA LEU A 295 8.95 14.47 6.98
C LEU A 295 10.12 14.22 6.01
N THR A 296 11.23 14.94 6.14
CA THR A 296 12.43 14.66 5.35
C THR A 296 13.11 13.37 5.82
N ASN A 297 13.89 12.69 4.96
CA ASN A 297 14.76 11.59 5.38
C ASN A 297 16.15 12.08 5.86
N SER A 298 16.32 13.41 6.00
CA SER A 298 17.46 14.03 6.66
C SER A 298 17.25 14.05 8.18
N GLU A 299 17.97 14.90 8.90
CA GLU A 299 17.54 15.30 10.23
C GLU A 299 16.11 15.84 10.17
N ALA A 300 15.28 15.36 11.08
CA ALA A 300 13.86 15.67 11.15
C ALA A 300 13.39 15.53 12.60
N THR A 301 12.32 16.23 12.92
CA THR A 301 11.68 16.19 14.24
C THR A 301 10.20 15.91 14.06
N VAL A 302 9.62 15.13 14.97
CA VAL A 302 8.16 14.93 15.06
C VAL A 302 7.70 15.18 16.48
N THR A 303 6.59 15.91 16.63
CA THR A 303 5.94 16.12 17.92
C THR A 303 4.76 15.18 18.06
N LEU A 304 4.82 14.29 19.04
CA LEU A 304 3.76 13.35 19.38
C LEU A 304 3.01 13.84 20.62
N LYS A 305 1.68 13.91 20.54
CA LYS A 305 0.81 14.04 21.70
C LYS A 305 0.23 12.68 22.04
N ALA A 306 0.19 12.35 23.33
CA ALA A 306 -0.33 11.09 23.82
C ALA A 306 -1.05 11.28 25.17
N THR A 307 -1.83 10.30 25.58
CA THR A 307 -2.33 10.20 26.96
C THR A 307 -1.58 9.09 27.72
N ARG A 308 -1.30 9.35 29.00
CA ARG A 308 -0.76 8.39 29.96
C ARG A 308 -1.69 8.37 31.16
N GLY A 309 -2.57 7.38 31.21
CA GLY A 309 -3.78 7.48 32.04
C GLY A 309 -4.58 8.72 31.62
N ASP A 310 -4.95 9.55 32.59
CA ASP A 310 -5.74 10.77 32.34
C ASP A 310 -4.87 11.99 31.96
N ARG A 311 -3.54 11.85 31.98
CA ARG A 311 -2.63 12.97 31.71
C ARG A 311 -2.31 13.06 30.22
N SER A 312 -2.47 14.24 29.65
CA SER A 312 -1.94 14.56 28.31
C SER A 312 -0.45 14.85 28.39
N ILE A 313 0.33 14.23 27.50
CA ILE A 313 1.77 14.44 27.36
C ILE A 313 2.12 14.83 25.91
N THR A 314 3.10 15.71 25.76
CA THR A 314 3.65 16.12 24.47
C THR A 314 5.13 15.79 24.44
N LYS A 315 5.56 15.03 23.45
CA LYS A 315 6.92 14.51 23.30
C LYS A 315 7.47 14.88 21.94
N GLN A 316 8.61 15.53 21.91
CA GLN A 316 9.33 15.84 20.69
C GLN A 316 10.42 14.78 20.46
N LEU A 317 10.44 14.17 19.29
CA LEU A 317 11.40 13.14 18.91
C LEU A 317 12.26 13.68 17.77
N ALA A 318 13.58 13.66 17.96
CA ALA A 318 14.54 14.01 16.93
C ALA A 318 15.10 12.75 16.26
N MET A 319 15.11 12.74 14.93
CA MET A 319 15.63 11.67 14.09
C MET A 319 16.84 12.16 13.31
N LYS A 320 17.83 11.28 13.12
CA LYS A 320 19.03 11.54 12.32
C LYS A 320 18.78 11.27 10.84
N ALA A 321 19.67 11.74 9.97
CA ALA A 321 19.65 11.41 8.55
C ALA A 321 19.57 9.88 8.30
N GLY A 322 18.74 9.47 7.35
CA GLY A 322 18.49 8.08 6.98
C GLY A 322 17.50 7.33 7.87
N TRP A 323 16.81 8.01 8.80
CA TRP A 323 15.92 7.38 9.77
C TRP A 323 14.72 6.63 9.16
N LYS A 324 14.31 6.91 7.91
CA LYS A 324 13.19 6.20 7.27
C LYS A 324 13.53 4.80 6.78
N LYS A 325 14.80 4.41 6.79
CA LYS A 325 15.24 3.07 6.36
C LYS A 325 14.51 2.00 7.16
N THR A 326 13.89 1.05 6.48
CA THR A 326 13.14 -0.06 7.09
C THR A 326 13.14 -1.26 6.14
N ASP A 327 12.61 -2.41 6.56
CA ASP A 327 12.46 -3.55 5.65
C ASP A 327 11.30 -3.28 4.68
N ILE A 328 11.67 -3.05 3.42
CA ILE A 328 10.75 -2.79 2.31
C ILE A 328 10.65 -3.96 1.35
N SER A 329 11.21 -5.13 1.69
CA SER A 329 11.30 -6.29 0.78
C SER A 329 9.93 -6.81 0.32
N TRP A 330 8.87 -6.50 1.05
CA TRP A 330 7.49 -6.84 0.73
C TRP A 330 6.84 -5.95 -0.35
N ARG A 331 7.42 -4.79 -0.67
CA ARG A 331 6.82 -3.81 -1.58
C ARG A 331 6.76 -4.31 -3.02
N GLY A 332 5.58 -4.26 -3.63
CA GLY A 332 5.36 -4.64 -5.03
C GLY A 332 6.12 -3.73 -6.01
N SER A 333 6.26 -2.46 -5.69
CA SER A 333 6.95 -1.48 -6.53
C SER A 333 8.45 -1.75 -6.71
N LEU A 334 9.09 -2.54 -5.83
CA LEU A 334 10.51 -2.90 -6.00
C LEU A 334 10.78 -3.70 -7.29
N TRP A 335 9.77 -4.42 -7.80
CA TRP A 335 9.92 -5.23 -9.01
C TRP A 335 10.17 -4.38 -10.26
N SER A 336 9.71 -3.13 -10.30
CA SER A 336 9.93 -2.22 -11.43
C SER A 336 11.27 -1.47 -11.36
N ILE A 337 11.92 -1.49 -10.19
CA ILE A 337 13.19 -0.79 -9.95
C ILE A 337 14.35 -1.55 -10.59
N LYS A 338 15.27 -0.80 -11.20
CA LYS A 338 16.48 -1.34 -11.82
C LYS A 338 17.59 -1.54 -10.77
N PRO A 339 18.44 -2.58 -10.90
CA PRO A 339 18.48 -3.58 -11.98
C PRO A 339 17.38 -4.63 -11.83
N VAL A 340 16.67 -4.95 -12.91
CA VAL A 340 15.61 -5.98 -12.92
C VAL A 340 16.25 -7.34 -13.21
N LEU A 341 15.92 -8.36 -12.39
CA LEU A 341 16.47 -9.71 -12.57
C LEU A 341 15.76 -10.49 -13.69
N ALA A 342 14.47 -10.21 -13.94
CA ALA A 342 13.63 -10.93 -14.90
C ALA A 342 13.60 -12.46 -14.67
N THR A 343 13.70 -12.89 -13.41
CA THR A 343 13.68 -14.28 -12.99
C THR A 343 12.82 -14.46 -11.75
N TRP A 344 12.27 -15.66 -11.57
CA TRP A 344 11.67 -16.08 -10.31
C TRP A 344 12.60 -17.07 -9.59
N CYS A 345 13.24 -16.60 -8.52
CA CYS A 345 14.09 -17.40 -7.65
C CYS A 345 13.29 -17.76 -6.38
N ALA A 346 12.67 -18.93 -6.34
CA ALA A 346 11.73 -19.30 -5.30
C ALA A 346 12.41 -19.93 -4.08
N PRO A 347 11.95 -19.65 -2.84
CA PRO A 347 12.43 -20.37 -1.68
C PRO A 347 12.12 -21.87 -1.79
N MET A 348 13.05 -22.70 -1.31
CA MET A 348 12.92 -24.14 -1.34
C MET A 348 12.25 -24.69 -0.06
N LYS A 349 11.46 -25.77 -0.21
CA LYS A 349 10.88 -26.51 0.93
C LYS A 349 11.99 -27.15 1.77
N GLU A 350 11.86 -27.10 3.09
CA GLU A 350 12.89 -27.56 4.04
C GLU A 350 13.37 -29.00 3.78
N LYS A 351 12.47 -29.94 3.47
CA LYS A 351 12.81 -31.32 3.12
C LYS A 351 13.83 -31.40 1.96
N ARG A 352 13.64 -30.58 0.92
CA ARG A 352 14.55 -30.52 -0.24
C ARG A 352 15.83 -29.76 0.09
N VAL A 353 15.80 -28.76 0.97
CA VAL A 353 17.02 -28.10 1.46
C VAL A 353 17.90 -29.09 2.22
N LYS A 354 17.31 -29.89 3.12
CA LYS A 354 18.03 -30.92 3.89
C LYS A 354 18.73 -31.95 3.00
N SER A 355 18.09 -32.38 1.90
CA SER A 355 18.71 -33.34 0.96
C SER A 355 19.94 -32.79 0.24
N LEU A 356 20.13 -31.46 0.17
CA LEU A 356 21.30 -30.84 -0.45
C LEU A 356 22.54 -30.81 0.46
N ARG A 357 22.39 -31.14 1.76
CA ARG A 357 23.49 -31.16 2.75
C ARG A 357 24.31 -29.85 2.77
N LEU A 358 23.63 -28.72 2.65
CA LEU A 358 24.25 -27.39 2.68
C LEU A 358 24.72 -27.03 4.10
N VAL A 359 25.64 -26.07 4.20
CA VAL A 359 26.04 -25.50 5.49
C VAL A 359 24.83 -24.92 6.23
N LYS A 360 24.85 -25.00 7.56
CA LYS A 360 23.73 -24.58 8.41
C LYS A 360 23.35 -23.12 8.13
N GLY A 361 22.06 -22.86 7.99
CA GLY A 361 21.50 -21.51 7.83
C GLY A 361 21.41 -21.00 6.39
N VAL A 362 21.84 -21.76 5.39
CA VAL A 362 21.61 -21.41 3.98
C VAL A 362 20.11 -21.42 3.68
N LYS A 363 19.63 -20.35 3.04
CA LYS A 363 18.28 -20.19 2.51
C LYS A 363 18.34 -20.25 0.98
N PRO A 364 18.42 -21.45 0.38
CA PRO A 364 18.65 -21.56 -1.05
C PRO A 364 17.42 -21.12 -1.86
N LEU A 365 17.68 -20.53 -3.02
CA LEU A 365 16.65 -20.09 -3.96
C LEU A 365 16.75 -20.86 -5.27
N GLU A 366 15.68 -21.51 -5.69
CA GLU A 366 15.60 -22.23 -6.95
C GLU A 366 15.14 -21.30 -8.08
N VAL A 367 15.89 -21.25 -9.18
CA VAL A 367 15.49 -20.56 -10.40
C VAL A 367 14.36 -21.35 -11.06
N ARG A 368 13.11 -20.91 -10.88
CA ARG A 368 11.93 -21.59 -11.43
C ARG A 368 11.49 -21.05 -12.77
N TRP A 369 11.82 -19.79 -13.05
CA TRP A 369 11.47 -19.13 -14.29
C TRP A 369 12.49 -18.05 -14.65
N ILE A 370 12.72 -17.90 -15.96
CA ILE A 370 13.55 -16.86 -16.57
C ILE A 370 12.70 -16.24 -17.68
N ASN A 371 12.42 -14.94 -17.58
CA ASN A 371 11.61 -14.21 -18.54
C ASN A 371 12.47 -13.75 -19.74
N THR A 372 12.50 -14.55 -20.79
CA THR A 372 13.27 -14.24 -22.01
C THR A 372 12.60 -13.25 -22.95
N ASP A 373 11.38 -12.80 -22.66
CA ASP A 373 10.74 -11.71 -23.41
C ASP A 373 11.43 -10.37 -23.08
N ARG A 374 12.19 -10.33 -22.00
CA ARG A 374 12.96 -9.18 -21.55
C ARG A 374 14.47 -9.35 -21.79
N PRO A 375 15.20 -8.26 -22.13
CA PRO A 375 16.66 -8.29 -22.26
C PRO A 375 17.36 -8.85 -21.01
N GLU A 376 16.90 -8.46 -19.81
CA GLU A 376 17.54 -8.89 -18.56
C GLU A 376 17.52 -10.42 -18.40
N GLY A 377 16.40 -11.07 -18.76
CA GLY A 377 16.28 -12.53 -18.68
C GLY A 377 17.01 -13.25 -19.81
N ARG A 378 17.05 -12.68 -21.02
CA ARG A 378 17.89 -13.18 -22.12
C ARG A 378 19.36 -13.15 -21.74
N ASN A 379 19.83 -12.07 -21.13
CA ASN A 379 21.21 -11.90 -20.68
C ASN A 379 21.57 -12.89 -19.58
N ALA A 380 20.70 -13.09 -18.59
CA ALA A 380 20.89 -14.11 -17.57
C ALA A 380 21.02 -15.52 -18.18
N LYS A 381 20.14 -15.86 -19.14
CA LYS A 381 20.19 -17.14 -19.85
C LYS A 381 21.45 -17.28 -20.70
N ARG A 382 21.85 -16.23 -21.44
CA ARG A 382 23.07 -16.18 -22.27
C ARG A 382 24.33 -16.35 -21.43
N ALA A 383 24.36 -15.79 -20.22
CA ALA A 383 25.45 -15.99 -19.26
C ALA A 383 25.48 -17.40 -18.66
N GLY A 384 24.46 -18.24 -18.90
CA GLY A 384 24.44 -19.64 -18.52
C GLY A 384 23.54 -19.99 -17.34
N LEU A 385 22.71 -19.06 -16.85
CA LEU A 385 21.68 -19.36 -15.85
C LEU A 385 20.61 -20.29 -16.46
N ARG A 386 20.19 -21.32 -15.70
CA ARG A 386 19.21 -22.31 -16.13
C ARG A 386 18.07 -22.43 -15.13
N LYS A 387 16.89 -22.79 -15.63
CA LYS A 387 15.80 -23.26 -14.77
C LYS A 387 16.26 -24.51 -14.02
N GLY A 388 16.02 -24.56 -12.71
CA GLY A 388 16.47 -25.62 -11.82
C GLY A 388 17.78 -25.33 -11.09
N ASP A 389 18.54 -24.29 -11.50
CA ASP A 389 19.70 -23.83 -10.73
C ASP A 389 19.28 -23.41 -9.33
N ILE A 390 20.11 -23.73 -8.35
CA ILE A 390 19.87 -23.39 -6.95
C ILE A 390 20.94 -22.39 -6.49
N ILE A 391 20.53 -21.16 -6.20
CA ILE A 391 21.42 -20.15 -5.62
C ILE A 391 21.64 -20.51 -4.15
N ILE A 392 22.89 -20.79 -3.77
CA ILE A 392 23.29 -21.18 -2.41
C ILE A 392 24.22 -20.16 -1.74
N GLY A 393 24.76 -19.21 -2.51
CA GLY A 393 25.66 -18.17 -2.02
C GLY A 393 25.71 -16.95 -2.92
N MET A 394 26.16 -15.83 -2.35
CA MET A 394 26.30 -14.53 -2.99
C MET A 394 27.51 -13.84 -2.38
N GLU A 395 28.34 -13.18 -3.20
CA GLU A 395 29.53 -12.44 -2.73
C GLU A 395 30.51 -13.30 -1.90
N GLY A 396 30.62 -14.59 -2.23
CA GLY A 396 31.48 -15.55 -1.52
C GLY A 396 30.87 -16.10 -0.23
N GLU A 397 29.75 -15.55 0.25
CA GLU A 397 29.09 -15.96 1.48
C GLU A 397 27.86 -16.85 1.25
N PRO A 398 27.51 -17.74 2.19
CA PRO A 398 26.25 -18.49 2.16
C PRO A 398 25.04 -17.57 2.06
N LEU A 399 24.07 -17.90 1.20
CA LEU A 399 22.86 -17.09 1.04
C LEU A 399 21.98 -17.22 2.28
N ARG A 400 21.84 -16.15 3.08
CA ARG A 400 21.09 -16.15 4.36
C ARG A 400 19.79 -15.34 4.34
N MET A 401 19.32 -14.98 3.15
CA MET A 401 18.15 -14.11 2.95
C MET A 401 17.01 -14.79 2.19
N SER A 402 15.80 -14.27 2.31
CA SER A 402 14.65 -14.74 1.53
C SER A 402 14.72 -14.27 0.07
N SER A 403 13.83 -14.76 -0.78
CA SER A 403 13.70 -14.31 -2.18
C SER A 403 13.40 -12.80 -2.28
N GLN A 404 12.50 -12.31 -1.42
CA GLN A 404 12.14 -10.89 -1.33
C GLN A 404 13.35 -10.04 -0.91
N HIS A 405 14.07 -10.47 0.13
CA HIS A 405 15.26 -9.76 0.59
C HIS A 405 16.41 -9.83 -0.43
N PHE A 406 16.54 -10.92 -1.17
CA PHE A 406 17.48 -11.03 -2.28
C PHE A 406 17.17 -10.01 -3.37
N ASN A 407 15.90 -9.90 -3.77
CA ASN A 407 15.48 -8.87 -4.74
C ASN A 407 15.80 -7.46 -4.22
N MET A 408 15.39 -7.14 -2.99
CA MET A 408 15.67 -5.86 -2.34
C MET A 408 17.17 -5.56 -2.28
N HIS A 409 18.00 -6.52 -1.86
CA HIS A 409 19.45 -6.38 -1.79
C HIS A 409 20.04 -6.00 -3.14
N VAL A 410 19.61 -6.66 -4.22
CA VAL A 410 20.06 -6.34 -5.57
C VAL A 410 19.70 -4.90 -5.96
N LYS A 411 18.50 -4.41 -5.61
CA LYS A 411 18.11 -3.02 -5.92
C LYS A 411 18.92 -1.97 -5.15
N LEU A 412 19.28 -2.28 -3.91
CA LEU A 412 19.93 -1.34 -3.02
C LEU A 412 21.45 -1.27 -3.19
N ASN A 413 22.08 -2.32 -3.71
CA ASN A 413 23.54 -2.43 -3.74
C ASN A 413 24.13 -2.53 -5.15
N TYR A 414 23.32 -2.82 -6.17
CA TYR A 414 23.80 -3.01 -7.54
C TYR A 414 23.17 -2.02 -8.52
N LYS A 415 23.87 -1.79 -9.62
CA LYS A 415 23.47 -0.92 -10.73
C LYS A 415 23.34 -1.75 -12.01
N VAL A 416 22.58 -1.20 -12.96
CA VAL A 416 22.59 -1.73 -14.33
C VAL A 416 24.02 -1.67 -14.87
N GLY A 417 24.50 -2.78 -15.40
CA GLY A 417 25.88 -2.96 -15.88
C GLY A 417 26.77 -3.75 -14.92
N ASP A 418 26.41 -3.84 -13.64
CA ASP A 418 27.18 -4.60 -12.66
C ASP A 418 27.05 -6.13 -12.90
N LYS A 419 27.96 -6.88 -12.30
CA LYS A 419 27.88 -8.34 -12.20
C LYS A 419 27.61 -8.73 -10.77
N LEU A 420 26.61 -9.58 -10.54
CA LEU A 420 26.28 -10.13 -9.24
C LEU A 420 26.94 -11.51 -9.08
N PRO A 421 27.99 -11.65 -8.25
CA PRO A 421 28.69 -12.92 -8.07
C PRO A 421 27.87 -13.87 -7.19
N LEU A 422 27.46 -15.00 -7.77
CA LEU A 422 26.70 -16.05 -7.10
C LEU A 422 27.45 -17.38 -7.07
N THR A 423 27.08 -18.19 -6.08
CA THR A 423 27.37 -19.63 -6.09
C THR A 423 26.07 -20.37 -6.36
N LEU A 424 26.03 -21.08 -7.49
CA LEU A 424 24.93 -21.96 -7.86
C LEU A 424 25.26 -23.41 -7.50
N LEU A 425 24.23 -24.21 -7.30
CA LEU A 425 24.28 -25.67 -7.27
C LEU A 425 23.47 -26.19 -8.45
N ARG A 426 24.12 -26.97 -9.32
CA ARG A 426 23.52 -27.63 -10.49
C ARG A 426 24.02 -29.07 -10.55
N ASP A 427 23.10 -30.02 -10.56
CA ASP A 427 23.43 -31.46 -10.58
C ASP A 427 24.45 -31.87 -9.50
N GLY A 428 24.31 -31.28 -8.29
CA GLY A 428 25.22 -31.51 -7.16
C GLY A 428 26.56 -30.77 -7.22
N LYS A 429 26.90 -30.12 -8.33
CA LYS A 429 28.15 -29.37 -8.53
C LYS A 429 27.97 -27.89 -8.20
N ARG A 430 28.96 -27.31 -7.51
CA ARG A 430 29.01 -25.86 -7.25
C ARG A 430 29.56 -25.15 -8.49
N ILE A 431 28.86 -24.11 -8.92
CA ILE A 431 29.22 -23.30 -10.08
C ILE A 431 29.34 -21.84 -9.62
N LYS A 432 30.48 -21.21 -9.91
CA LYS A 432 30.60 -19.75 -9.81
C LYS A 432 29.87 -19.14 -10.99
N PHE A 433 28.99 -18.19 -10.72
CA PHE A 433 28.18 -17.55 -11.74
C PHE A 433 28.15 -16.05 -11.51
N ASP A 434 28.66 -15.30 -12.48
CA ASP A 434 28.56 -13.85 -12.49
C ASP A 434 27.31 -13.45 -13.27
N TRP A 435 26.25 -13.10 -12.55
CA TRP A 435 24.99 -12.70 -13.18
C TRP A 435 25.11 -11.29 -13.76
N PRO A 436 25.03 -11.10 -15.09
CA PRO A 436 25.06 -9.77 -15.69
C PRO A 436 23.75 -9.03 -15.41
N LEU A 437 23.81 -7.89 -14.74
CA LEU A 437 22.65 -7.05 -14.44
C LEU A 437 22.44 -6.02 -15.55
N THR A 438 22.25 -6.47 -16.79
CA THR A 438 22.15 -5.62 -17.98
C THR A 438 20.76 -5.65 -18.61
N ASP A 439 20.30 -4.50 -19.11
CA ASP A 439 18.97 -4.33 -19.71
C ASP A 439 18.97 -3.99 -21.20
N ARG A 440 20.10 -4.22 -21.86
CA ARG A 440 20.30 -4.14 -23.32
C ARG A 440 20.73 -5.51 -23.85
N ASP A 441 20.39 -5.82 -25.08
CA ASP A 441 20.64 -7.12 -25.72
C ASP A 441 22.10 -7.41 -26.10
#